data_AF-A0A1B6HQE5-F1
#
_entry.id   AF-A0A1B6HQE5-F1
#
_cell.length_a   1.000
_cell.length_b   1.000
_cell.length_c   1.000
_cell.angle_alpha   90.00
_cell.angle_beta   90.00
_cell.angle_gamma   90.00
#
_symmetry.space_group_name_H-M   'P 1'
#
loop_
_entity.id
_entity.type
_entity.pdbx_description
1 polymer ?
#
loop_
_entity_poly.entity_id
_entity_poly.type
_entity_poly.pdbx_seq_one_letter_code
_entity_poly.pdbx_strand_id
1 'polypeptide(L)'
;MDKDLSDAGDIQVDSGNDLQNGAVGGRSEISKSVENLSTDHRIKKKAKRGVVRQLSKDATPNSHSVVSARRSWKNTRRPRNGRGRGLPKKGGAGGKGVWGKPGSELQEEDVDMNDPNYESDSLENGDIELKTIIPQASVDEIRKNTESIVLEYYEHGDTDEAIAAFEDLDISEKNLFIQFAIEIALDHKPSHREMTSVLISDLYTHMVNQRDIASAFDWLLRNLPDLMLDTPDAPTVLGNFLARAVADDCLPPKIIQQFKEKIQEEHAQTCVHRAETLLTMKHGLVRLDNVWGIGGGLRPVKYLVRQMVLLLKEYLSSGDVQEATRCLVELEVPHFHHELVYEA
;
A
#
# COMPACT_ATOMS: atom_id res chain seq x y z
N MET A 1 -67.63 20.23 46.16
CA MET A 1 -68.49 20.13 44.97
C MET A 1 -67.58 20.45 43.81
N ASP A 2 -66.92 19.54 43.10
CA ASP A 2 -66.91 18.08 42.98
C ASP A 2 -65.44 17.72 42.61
N LYS A 3 -64.76 16.75 43.23
CA LYS A 3 -64.66 15.32 42.81
C LYS A 3 -64.40 15.16 41.30
N ASP A 4 -63.43 14.40 40.79
CA ASP A 4 -62.52 13.37 41.32
C ASP A 4 -61.55 12.93 40.17
N LEU A 5 -60.40 12.32 40.54
CA LEU A 5 -59.57 11.29 39.84
C LEU A 5 -58.77 11.71 38.58
N SER A 6 -57.42 11.71 38.48
CA SER A 6 -56.34 10.73 38.76
C SER A 6 -56.41 9.41 37.97
N ASP A 7 -55.44 9.17 37.08
CA ASP A 7 -54.50 7.99 37.02
C ASP A 7 -53.80 7.99 35.64
N ALA A 8 -52.48 8.22 35.56
CA ALA A 8 -51.39 7.24 35.52
C ALA A 8 -51.22 6.48 34.18
N GLY A 9 -49.98 6.51 33.69
CA GLY A 9 -49.53 5.83 32.48
C GLY A 9 -48.03 6.05 32.28
N ASP A 10 -47.23 5.59 33.24
CA ASP A 10 -45.78 5.43 33.10
C ASP A 10 -45.48 4.42 31.98
N ILE A 11 -44.61 4.79 31.05
CA ILE A 11 -44.00 3.86 30.09
C ILE A 11 -42.51 3.78 30.41
N GLN A 12 -42.15 2.74 31.16
CA GLN A 12 -40.79 2.22 31.26
C GLN A 12 -40.37 1.66 29.89
N VAL A 13 -39.22 2.08 29.39
CA VAL A 13 -38.52 1.37 28.31
C VAL A 13 -37.32 0.68 28.94
N ASP A 14 -37.45 -0.63 29.00
CA ASP A 14 -36.54 -1.61 29.57
C ASP A 14 -35.17 -1.57 28.89
N SER A 15 -34.13 -1.44 29.71
CA SER A 15 -32.74 -1.64 29.36
C SER A 15 -32.30 -2.93 30.03
N GLY A 16 -32.00 -3.95 29.23
CA GLY A 16 -31.36 -5.16 29.76
C GLY A 16 -31.46 -6.36 28.83
N ASN A 17 -30.34 -6.76 28.25
CA ASN A 17 -30.05 -8.18 28.19
C ASN A 17 -28.56 -8.38 28.46
N ASP A 18 -28.28 -8.72 29.72
CA ASP A 18 -27.02 -9.24 30.24
C ASP A 18 -26.71 -10.60 29.60
N LEU A 19 -25.48 -10.75 29.10
CA LEU A 19 -24.84 -12.05 28.93
C LEU A 19 -23.89 -12.27 30.10
N GLN A 20 -24.21 -13.27 30.91
CA GLN A 20 -23.49 -13.64 32.13
C GLN A 20 -22.31 -14.58 31.83
N ASN A 21 -21.27 -14.38 32.65
CA ASN A 21 -19.98 -15.08 32.72
C ASN A 21 -20.04 -16.63 32.77
N GLY A 22 -18.99 -17.24 32.21
CA GLY A 22 -18.47 -18.55 32.60
C GLY A 22 -16.93 -18.51 32.66
N ALA A 23 -16.37 -18.68 33.85
CA ALA A 23 -14.96 -18.54 34.15
C ALA A 23 -14.20 -19.89 34.21
N VAL A 24 -12.87 -19.75 34.25
CA VAL A 24 -11.83 -20.61 34.87
C VAL A 24 -11.00 -21.52 33.94
N GLY A 25 -9.69 -21.24 33.91
CA GLY A 25 -8.65 -22.19 33.51
C GLY A 25 -7.30 -21.53 33.21
N GLY A 26 -6.54 -21.16 34.26
CA GLY A 26 -5.21 -20.55 34.11
C GLY A 26 -4.09 -21.53 33.79
N ARG A 27 -2.99 -21.02 33.21
CA ARG A 27 -1.62 -21.47 33.51
C ARG A 27 -0.56 -20.46 33.09
N SER A 28 0.45 -20.42 33.94
CA SER A 28 1.64 -19.57 34.10
C SER A 28 2.65 -19.50 32.95
N GLU A 29 3.28 -18.33 32.87
CA GLU A 29 4.72 -18.03 32.69
C GLU A 29 5.51 -18.63 31.51
N ILE A 30 6.26 -17.78 30.79
CA ILE A 30 7.73 -17.63 30.91
C ILE A 30 8.23 -16.62 29.86
N SER A 31 8.99 -15.65 30.34
CA SER A 31 9.84 -14.73 29.60
C SER A 31 11.15 -15.41 29.16
N LYS A 32 11.68 -15.05 27.97
CA LYS A 32 13.09 -14.66 27.75
C LYS A 32 13.45 -14.45 26.28
N SER A 33 14.23 -13.40 26.11
CA SER A 33 15.07 -12.98 24.99
C SER A 33 16.16 -13.99 24.59
N VAL A 34 16.73 -13.80 23.38
CA VAL A 34 18.18 -13.65 23.06
C VAL A 34 18.51 -14.18 21.64
N GLU A 35 19.00 -13.23 20.83
CA GLU A 35 20.10 -13.26 19.84
C GLU A 35 20.51 -14.54 19.07
N ASN A 36 20.66 -14.31 17.75
CA ASN A 36 21.75 -14.74 16.86
C ASN A 36 22.50 -16.05 17.16
N LEU A 37 22.35 -17.02 16.25
CA LEU A 37 23.42 -17.97 15.92
C LEU A 37 23.33 -18.42 14.45
N SER A 38 24.31 -17.94 13.68
CA SER A 38 24.77 -18.48 12.40
C SER A 38 24.98 -19.99 12.45
N THR A 39 24.62 -20.73 11.40
CA THR A 39 25.55 -21.61 10.69
C THR A 39 24.96 -22.18 9.40
N ASP A 40 25.78 -22.08 8.36
CA ASP A 40 25.69 -22.63 7.01
C ASP A 40 25.34 -24.14 6.96
N HIS A 41 24.34 -24.52 6.17
CA HIS A 41 23.99 -25.91 5.89
C HIS A 41 24.12 -26.26 4.40
N ARG A 42 25.36 -26.34 3.91
CA ARG A 42 25.64 -26.92 2.58
C ARG A 42 25.98 -28.40 2.67
N ILE A 43 25.05 -29.24 2.20
CA ILE A 43 25.15 -30.70 2.11
C ILE A 43 26.28 -31.11 1.15
N LYS A 44 27.33 -31.79 1.66
CA LYS A 44 28.41 -32.39 0.86
C LYS A 44 28.17 -33.88 0.64
N LYS A 45 27.72 -34.29 -0.56
CA LYS A 45 27.64 -35.71 -0.96
C LYS A 45 29.01 -36.22 -1.44
N LYS A 46 29.63 -37.13 -0.67
CA LYS A 46 30.94 -37.73 -0.96
C LYS A 46 30.75 -39.07 -1.71
N ALA A 47 31.18 -39.15 -2.96
CA ALA A 47 31.10 -40.36 -3.78
C ALA A 47 32.14 -41.41 -3.31
N LYS A 48 31.66 -42.62 -2.95
CA LYS A 48 32.51 -43.78 -2.62
C LYS A 48 32.83 -44.56 -3.91
N ARG A 49 34.12 -44.66 -4.27
CA ARG A 49 34.65 -45.74 -5.11
C ARG A 49 35.88 -46.33 -4.44
N GLY A 50 35.67 -47.41 -3.69
CA GLY A 50 36.72 -48.24 -3.11
C GLY A 50 36.94 -49.46 -3.98
N VAL A 51 38.06 -49.50 -4.71
CA VAL A 51 38.64 -50.74 -5.24
C VAL A 51 40.01 -50.86 -4.58
N VAL A 52 40.11 -51.73 -3.58
CA VAL A 52 41.38 -52.12 -2.97
C VAL A 52 41.53 -53.63 -3.14
N ARG A 53 42.66 -54.04 -3.71
CA ARG A 53 43.14 -55.42 -3.82
C ARG A 53 44.07 -55.73 -2.65
N GLN A 54 44.18 -57.04 -2.36
CA GLN A 54 45.14 -57.81 -1.52
C GLN A 54 44.62 -58.19 -0.12
N LEU A 55 44.89 -59.39 0.47
CA LEU A 55 45.47 -60.69 0.08
C LEU A 55 45.26 -61.70 1.25
N SER A 56 45.50 -63.00 0.97
CA SER A 56 45.72 -64.17 1.88
C SER A 56 44.46 -64.93 2.35
N LYS A 57 44.40 -66.27 2.46
CA LYS A 57 45.37 -67.40 2.31
C LYS A 57 44.59 -68.74 2.13
N ASP A 58 45.30 -69.80 1.75
CA ASP A 58 44.95 -71.25 1.72
C ASP A 58 44.10 -71.75 0.53
N ALA A 59 44.31 -72.91 -0.12
CA ALA A 59 45.37 -73.91 -0.21
C ALA A 59 45.04 -74.89 -1.37
N THR A 60 46.08 -75.29 -2.14
CA THR A 60 46.32 -76.56 -2.90
C THR A 60 45.34 -77.03 -4.03
N PRO A 61 45.70 -78.06 -4.86
CA PRO A 61 46.17 -77.83 -6.23
C PRO A 61 45.47 -78.70 -7.31
N ASN A 62 45.54 -78.34 -8.61
CA ASN A 62 45.71 -79.35 -9.66
C ASN A 62 45.98 -78.81 -11.08
N SER A 63 46.90 -79.52 -11.74
CA SER A 63 46.86 -79.91 -13.15
C SER A 63 47.10 -78.87 -14.27
N HIS A 64 48.30 -78.97 -14.85
CA HIS A 64 48.62 -78.95 -16.29
C HIS A 64 48.11 -77.80 -17.18
N SER A 65 49.05 -76.99 -17.68
CA SER A 65 49.46 -76.95 -19.11
C SER A 65 49.80 -75.55 -19.65
N VAL A 66 51.01 -75.48 -20.20
CA VAL A 66 51.44 -74.78 -21.42
C VAL A 66 51.29 -73.25 -21.51
N VAL A 67 52.46 -72.61 -21.57
CA VAL A 67 52.69 -71.23 -22.00
C VAL A 67 52.03 -70.96 -23.35
N SER A 68 51.11 -70.00 -23.40
CA SER A 68 50.76 -69.31 -24.64
C SER A 68 50.73 -67.81 -24.41
N ALA A 69 51.83 -67.15 -24.80
CA ALA A 69 51.81 -65.73 -25.05
C ALA A 69 50.94 -65.47 -26.27
N ARG A 70 49.76 -64.84 -26.07
CA ARG A 70 49.07 -64.14 -27.17
C ARG A 70 48.85 -62.69 -26.80
N ARG A 71 49.73 -61.87 -27.37
CA ARG A 71 49.56 -60.43 -27.55
C ARG A 71 48.23 -60.18 -28.27
N SER A 72 47.36 -59.36 -27.69
CA SER A 72 46.37 -58.60 -28.45
C SER A 72 46.07 -57.28 -27.75
N TRP A 73 47.03 -56.35 -27.81
CA TRP A 73 46.76 -54.91 -27.68
C TRP A 73 46.64 -54.29 -29.06
N LYS A 74 45.75 -54.85 -29.88
CA LYS A 74 45.34 -54.25 -31.16
C LYS A 74 44.07 -53.46 -30.94
N ASN A 75 44.18 -52.33 -30.23
CA ASN A 75 43.32 -51.13 -30.40
C ASN A 75 43.62 -49.99 -29.42
N THR A 76 44.79 -49.94 -28.78
CA THR A 76 45.12 -48.78 -27.97
C THR A 76 45.47 -47.61 -28.88
N ARG A 77 44.63 -46.57 -28.90
CA ARG A 77 44.88 -45.23 -29.48
C ARG A 77 46.00 -44.49 -28.74
N ARG A 78 47.15 -45.14 -28.56
CA ARG A 78 48.36 -44.56 -27.95
C ARG A 78 49.29 -44.14 -29.09
N PRO A 79 49.80 -42.91 -29.10
CA PRO A 79 50.77 -42.49 -30.10
C PRO A 79 52.03 -43.38 -29.99
N ARG A 80 52.50 -43.91 -31.13
CA ARG A 80 53.68 -44.79 -31.20
C ARG A 80 55.01 -44.04 -31.25
N ASN A 81 54.97 -42.72 -31.39
CA ASN A 81 56.16 -41.88 -31.38
C ASN A 81 56.54 -41.71 -29.92
N GLY A 82 57.65 -42.31 -29.48
CA GLY A 82 58.09 -42.45 -28.08
C GLY A 82 58.29 -41.16 -27.25
N ARG A 83 57.69 -40.04 -27.64
CA ARG A 83 57.47 -38.87 -26.79
C ARG A 83 56.13 -39.08 -26.09
N GLY A 84 56.14 -39.09 -24.75
CA GLY A 84 54.98 -39.41 -23.92
C GLY A 84 53.72 -38.59 -24.25
N ARG A 85 52.61 -38.95 -23.59
CA ARG A 85 51.21 -38.49 -23.82
C ARG A 85 50.93 -36.96 -23.78
N GLY A 86 51.93 -36.09 -23.87
CA GLY A 86 51.74 -34.62 -23.82
C GLY A 86 51.16 -34.14 -22.49
N LEU A 87 51.20 -34.98 -21.44
CA LEU A 87 50.72 -34.60 -20.12
C LEU A 87 51.61 -33.48 -19.57
N PRO A 88 51.01 -32.41 -19.04
CA PRO A 88 51.76 -31.34 -18.40
C PRO A 88 52.64 -31.91 -17.28
N LYS A 89 53.93 -31.59 -17.28
CA LYS A 89 54.82 -32.02 -16.20
C LYS A 89 54.62 -31.11 -14.99
N LYS A 90 54.52 -31.72 -13.80
CA LYS A 90 54.41 -31.06 -12.48
C LYS A 90 53.08 -30.32 -12.20
N GLY A 91 51.93 -30.85 -12.63
CA GLY A 91 50.62 -30.34 -12.19
C GLY A 91 50.25 -28.91 -12.65
N GLY A 92 51.14 -28.22 -13.35
CA GLY A 92 50.84 -26.97 -14.05
C GLY A 92 50.08 -27.25 -15.33
N ALA A 93 49.22 -26.32 -15.75
CA ALA A 93 48.38 -26.48 -16.93
C ALA A 93 48.96 -25.84 -18.20
N GLY A 94 50.14 -25.22 -18.12
CA GLY A 94 50.86 -24.62 -19.25
C GLY A 94 51.82 -25.59 -19.91
N GLY A 95 51.31 -26.55 -20.67
CA GLY A 95 52.09 -27.31 -21.65
C GLY A 95 51.99 -26.67 -23.03
N LYS A 96 52.96 -26.94 -23.92
CA LYS A 96 52.96 -26.44 -25.30
C LYS A 96 51.68 -26.90 -26.03
N GLY A 97 50.72 -25.99 -26.21
CA GLY A 97 49.41 -26.24 -26.84
C GLY A 97 48.20 -26.37 -25.90
N VAL A 98 48.30 -25.99 -24.62
CA VAL A 98 47.17 -26.04 -23.66
C VAL A 98 46.90 -24.64 -23.09
N TRP A 99 45.63 -24.24 -23.05
CA TRP A 99 45.12 -22.91 -22.67
C TRP A 99 45.04 -22.68 -21.14
N GLY A 100 46.12 -22.98 -20.41
CA GLY A 100 46.12 -22.76 -18.95
C GLY A 100 45.19 -23.71 -18.19
N LYS A 101 44.99 -23.44 -16.89
CA LYS A 101 44.30 -24.35 -15.95
C LYS A 101 42.82 -23.98 -15.94
N PRO A 102 41.88 -24.92 -16.18
CA PRO A 102 40.45 -24.61 -16.07
C PRO A 102 40.12 -24.04 -14.68
N GLY A 103 39.48 -22.88 -14.63
CA GLY A 103 39.13 -22.17 -13.39
C GLY A 103 40.17 -21.15 -12.91
N SER A 104 41.23 -20.86 -13.67
CA SER A 104 42.13 -19.74 -13.37
C SER A 104 41.46 -18.38 -13.61
N GLU A 105 40.49 -18.32 -14.51
CA GLU A 105 39.65 -17.16 -14.81
C GLU A 105 38.73 -16.74 -13.64
N LEU A 106 38.59 -17.58 -12.61
CA LEU A 106 37.85 -17.27 -11.39
C LEU A 106 38.75 -16.75 -10.25
N GLN A 107 40.07 -16.73 -10.47
CA GLN A 107 40.98 -16.06 -9.54
C GLN A 107 40.95 -14.58 -9.86
N GLU A 108 40.78 -13.74 -8.85
CA GLU A 108 40.95 -12.29 -8.99
C GLU A 108 42.34 -12.05 -9.59
N GLU A 109 42.39 -11.33 -10.72
CA GLU A 109 43.64 -10.98 -11.35
C GLU A 109 44.33 -9.94 -10.44
N ASP A 110 45.51 -10.28 -9.92
CA ASP A 110 46.34 -9.32 -9.20
C ASP A 110 46.74 -8.22 -10.20
N VAL A 111 46.09 -7.05 -10.10
CA VAL A 111 46.35 -5.94 -11.01
C VAL A 111 47.75 -5.37 -10.72
N ASP A 112 48.64 -5.44 -11.72
CA ASP A 112 50.01 -4.92 -11.60
C ASP A 112 50.00 -3.40 -11.72
N MET A 113 50.14 -2.72 -10.58
CA MET A 113 50.19 -1.25 -10.48
C MET A 113 51.37 -0.62 -11.25
N ASN A 114 52.37 -1.41 -11.68
CA ASN A 114 53.48 -0.93 -12.50
C ASN A 114 53.32 -1.25 -14.00
N ASP A 115 52.17 -1.76 -14.45
CA ASP A 115 51.91 -1.97 -15.87
C ASP A 115 51.86 -0.62 -16.61
N PRO A 116 52.61 -0.42 -17.71
CA PRO A 116 52.54 0.78 -18.53
C PRO A 116 51.13 1.12 -19.06
N ASN A 117 50.21 0.14 -19.06
CA ASN A 117 48.82 0.28 -19.44
C ASN A 117 47.87 0.34 -18.21
N TYR A 118 48.40 0.46 -16.99
CA TYR A 118 47.64 0.71 -15.77
C TYR A 118 47.17 2.17 -15.74
N GLU A 119 45.89 2.38 -16.05
CA GLU A 119 45.26 3.69 -15.88
C GLU A 119 44.90 3.88 -14.39
N SER A 120 45.72 4.65 -13.67
CA SER A 120 45.50 5.04 -12.27
C SER A 120 44.30 5.96 -12.04
N ASP A 121 43.59 6.32 -13.12
CA ASP A 121 42.36 7.10 -13.15
C ASP A 121 41.10 6.21 -13.03
N SER A 122 41.28 4.99 -12.53
CA SER A 122 40.17 4.21 -12.00
C SER A 122 39.47 5.08 -10.95
N LEU A 123 38.18 5.33 -11.13
CA LEU A 123 37.30 6.15 -10.27
C LEU A 123 37.16 5.60 -8.81
N GLU A 124 38.04 4.69 -8.43
CA GLU A 124 38.13 3.93 -7.19
C GLU A 124 39.03 4.59 -6.13
N ASN A 125 39.68 5.72 -6.46
CA ASN A 125 40.56 6.47 -5.56
C ASN A 125 39.86 7.08 -4.33
N GLY A 126 38.59 6.77 -4.06
CA GLY A 126 37.86 7.22 -2.87
C GLY A 126 37.56 8.72 -2.81
N ASP A 127 38.13 9.52 -3.72
CA ASP A 127 37.96 10.98 -3.79
C ASP A 127 36.63 11.41 -4.42
N ILE A 128 35.85 10.46 -4.97
CA ILE A 128 34.58 10.72 -5.65
C ILE A 128 33.44 10.12 -4.82
N GLU A 129 32.84 10.95 -3.95
CA GLU A 129 31.55 10.63 -3.33
C GLU A 129 30.43 10.79 -4.37
N LEU A 130 29.99 9.68 -4.96
CA LEU A 130 28.78 9.63 -5.76
C LEU A 130 27.55 9.80 -4.85
N LYS A 131 27.12 11.04 -4.62
CA LYS A 131 25.84 11.32 -3.98
C LYS A 131 24.73 11.08 -4.99
N THR A 132 23.87 10.10 -4.72
CA THR A 132 22.62 9.91 -5.44
C THR A 132 21.73 11.13 -5.20
N ILE A 133 21.68 12.06 -6.15
CA ILE A 133 20.72 13.15 -6.14
C ILE A 133 19.42 12.55 -6.67
N ILE A 134 18.50 12.18 -5.79
CA ILE A 134 17.13 11.81 -6.18
C ILE A 134 16.46 13.11 -6.63
N PRO A 135 16.13 13.27 -7.93
CA PRO A 135 15.38 14.44 -8.38
C PRO A 135 14.05 14.42 -7.64
N GLN A 136 13.79 15.46 -6.85
CA GLN A 136 12.48 15.62 -6.22
C GLN A 136 11.47 15.85 -7.35
N ALA A 137 10.39 15.06 -7.38
CA ALA A 137 9.32 15.23 -8.34
C ALA A 137 8.81 16.68 -8.30
N SER A 138 8.53 17.25 -9.46
CA SER A 138 7.95 18.60 -9.51
C SER A 138 6.53 18.59 -8.95
N VAL A 139 6.08 19.71 -8.38
CA VAL A 139 4.72 19.83 -7.82
C VAL A 139 3.64 19.50 -8.85
N ASP A 140 3.86 19.85 -10.12
CA ASP A 140 2.94 19.55 -11.22
C ASP A 140 2.88 18.05 -11.55
N GLU A 141 4.01 17.33 -11.48
CA GLU A 141 4.04 15.88 -11.63
C GLU A 141 3.32 15.19 -10.47
N ILE A 142 3.53 15.68 -9.24
CA ILE A 142 2.84 15.16 -8.04
C ILE A 142 1.33 15.35 -8.18
N ARG A 143 0.90 16.54 -8.63
CA ARG A 143 -0.51 16.83 -8.89
C ARG A 143 -1.10 15.86 -9.89
N LYS A 144 -0.45 15.67 -11.04
CA LYS A 144 -0.93 14.79 -12.10
C LYS A 144 -1.00 13.32 -11.66
N ASN A 145 -0.01 12.86 -10.90
CA ASN A 145 -0.01 11.50 -10.36
C ASN A 145 -1.11 11.32 -9.32
N THR A 146 -1.28 12.29 -8.42
CA THR A 146 -2.36 12.31 -7.43
C THR A 146 -3.72 12.29 -8.12
N GLU A 147 -3.91 13.09 -9.17
CA GLU A 147 -5.12 13.09 -9.98
C GLU A 147 -5.40 11.73 -10.58
N SER A 148 -4.41 11.09 -11.19
CA SER A 148 -4.58 9.73 -11.73
C SER A 148 -5.03 8.73 -10.67
N ILE A 149 -4.39 8.74 -9.49
CA ILE A 149 -4.69 7.80 -8.39
C ILE A 149 -6.09 8.06 -7.84
N VAL A 150 -6.45 9.32 -7.60
CA VAL A 150 -7.76 9.69 -7.03
C VAL A 150 -8.90 9.38 -8.00
N LEU A 151 -8.70 9.64 -9.30
CA LEU A 151 -9.71 9.33 -10.31
C LEU A 151 -9.90 7.82 -10.50
N GLU A 152 -8.82 7.04 -10.44
CA GLU A 152 -8.91 5.58 -10.43
C GLU A 152 -9.70 5.10 -9.20
N TYR A 153 -9.35 5.62 -8.03
CA TYR A 153 -10.05 5.34 -6.77
C TYR A 153 -11.54 5.65 -6.83
N TYR A 154 -11.99 6.71 -7.51
CA TYR A 154 -13.42 6.98 -7.67
C TYR A 154 -14.17 5.90 -8.46
N GLU A 155 -13.50 5.16 -9.33
CA GLU A 155 -14.12 4.10 -10.11
C GLU A 155 -14.25 2.79 -9.33
N HIS A 156 -13.21 2.38 -8.59
CA HIS A 156 -13.21 1.08 -7.87
C HIS A 156 -13.53 1.18 -6.37
N GLY A 157 -13.27 2.32 -5.73
CA GLY A 157 -13.55 2.57 -4.31
C GLY A 157 -12.68 1.78 -3.32
N ASP A 158 -11.52 1.29 -3.76
CA ASP A 158 -10.56 0.56 -2.92
C ASP A 158 -9.52 1.52 -2.34
N THR A 159 -9.56 1.76 -1.03
CA THR A 159 -8.64 2.66 -0.34
C THR A 159 -7.26 2.05 -0.14
N ASP A 160 -7.14 0.72 0.02
CA ASP A 160 -5.86 0.04 0.21
C ASP A 160 -5.00 0.14 -1.06
N GLU A 161 -5.63 -0.01 -2.24
CA GLU A 161 -4.97 0.17 -3.54
C GLU A 161 -4.48 1.62 -3.74
N ALA A 162 -5.33 2.60 -3.42
CA ALA A 162 -4.96 4.01 -3.51
C ALA A 162 -3.79 4.35 -2.57
N ILE A 163 -3.81 3.81 -1.34
CA ILE A 163 -2.71 3.98 -0.36
C ILE A 163 -1.41 3.41 -0.92
N ALA A 164 -1.42 2.17 -1.44
CA ALA A 164 -0.21 1.58 -2.03
C ALA A 164 0.35 2.44 -3.17
N ALA A 165 -0.52 2.97 -4.05
CA ALA A 165 -0.10 3.85 -5.13
C ALA A 165 0.49 5.18 -4.64
N PHE A 166 -0.04 5.76 -3.56
CA PHE A 166 0.54 6.96 -2.94
C PHE A 166 1.88 6.68 -2.25
N GLU A 167 2.07 5.52 -1.63
CA GLU A 167 3.35 5.12 -1.04
C GLU A 167 4.45 4.99 -2.11
N ASP A 168 4.10 4.48 -3.29
CA ASP A 168 5.03 4.32 -4.41
C ASP A 168 5.57 5.64 -4.98
N LEU A 169 4.89 6.78 -4.71
CA LEU A 169 5.38 8.09 -5.14
C LEU A 169 6.57 8.60 -4.31
N ASP A 170 6.76 8.09 -3.08
CA ASP A 170 7.86 8.42 -2.15
C ASP A 170 8.16 9.93 -2.02
N ILE A 171 7.11 10.72 -1.70
CA ILE A 171 7.19 12.19 -1.59
C ILE A 171 7.33 12.63 -0.14
N SER A 172 8.18 13.63 0.11
CA SER A 172 8.39 14.21 1.45
C SER A 172 7.20 15.07 1.93
N GLU A 173 6.61 15.86 1.03
CA GLU A 173 5.50 16.79 1.33
C GLU A 173 4.12 16.13 1.18
N LYS A 174 3.77 15.28 2.16
CA LYS A 174 2.51 14.49 2.14
C LYS A 174 1.23 15.33 2.22
N ASN A 175 1.32 16.58 2.68
CA ASN A 175 0.19 17.52 2.67
C ASN A 175 -0.35 17.79 1.25
N LEU A 176 0.50 17.62 0.22
CA LEU A 176 0.09 17.81 -1.18
C LEU A 176 -0.95 16.79 -1.63
N PHE A 177 -0.89 15.55 -1.14
CA PHE A 177 -1.90 14.53 -1.46
C PHE A 177 -3.29 14.96 -1.00
N ILE A 178 -3.38 15.47 0.23
CA ILE A 178 -4.65 15.93 0.81
C ILE A 178 -5.15 17.17 0.08
N GLN A 179 -4.25 18.11 -0.21
CA GLN A 179 -4.59 19.32 -0.95
C GLN A 179 -5.17 18.97 -2.33
N PHE A 180 -4.45 18.19 -3.14
CA PHE A 180 -4.88 17.86 -4.49
C PHE A 180 -6.11 16.97 -4.49
N ALA A 181 -6.24 16.00 -3.56
CA ALA A 181 -7.45 15.19 -3.45
C ALA A 181 -8.70 16.05 -3.20
N ILE A 182 -8.61 17.06 -2.34
CA ILE A 182 -9.72 18.00 -2.11
C ILE A 182 -9.98 18.87 -3.34
N GLU A 183 -8.93 19.42 -3.98
CA GLU A 183 -9.07 20.21 -5.22
C GLU A 183 -9.82 19.42 -6.30
N ILE A 184 -9.40 18.17 -6.54
CA ILE A 184 -10.05 17.27 -7.51
C ILE A 184 -11.52 17.01 -7.11
N ALA A 185 -11.82 16.86 -5.82
CA ALA A 185 -13.17 16.60 -5.34
C ALA A 185 -14.12 17.81 -5.49
N LEU A 186 -13.60 19.04 -5.52
CA LEU A 186 -14.42 20.25 -5.70
C LEU A 186 -15.17 20.21 -7.04
N ASP A 187 -14.49 19.78 -8.10
CA ASP A 187 -15.01 19.71 -9.47
C ASP A 187 -15.86 18.46 -9.75
N HIS A 188 -16.11 17.65 -8.71
CA HIS A 188 -16.79 16.37 -8.83
C HIS A 188 -18.08 16.26 -8.01
N LYS A 189 -18.81 15.17 -8.26
CA LYS A 189 -20.12 14.87 -7.69
C LYS A 189 -20.02 14.68 -6.17
N PRO A 190 -21.13 14.90 -5.44
CA PRO A 190 -21.17 14.64 -4.00
C PRO A 190 -20.73 13.24 -3.57
N SER A 191 -21.04 12.19 -4.34
CA SER A 191 -20.53 10.84 -4.05
C SER A 191 -19.00 10.75 -4.06
N HIS A 192 -18.31 11.44 -4.96
CA HIS A 192 -16.85 11.48 -4.99
C HIS A 192 -16.30 12.24 -3.78
N ARG A 193 -16.97 13.33 -3.33
CA ARG A 193 -16.58 14.08 -2.13
C ARG A 193 -16.66 13.25 -0.84
N GLU A 194 -17.65 12.35 -0.75
CA GLU A 194 -17.71 11.32 0.29
C GLU A 194 -16.49 10.40 0.19
N MET A 195 -16.20 9.85 -0.99
CA MET A 195 -15.06 8.97 -1.20
C MET A 195 -13.73 9.65 -0.84
N THR A 196 -13.55 10.93 -1.17
CA THR A 196 -12.36 11.71 -0.78
C THR A 196 -12.25 11.84 0.74
N SER A 197 -13.37 12.05 1.43
CA SER A 197 -13.37 12.15 2.90
C SER A 197 -12.92 10.82 3.54
N VAL A 198 -13.44 9.70 3.03
CA VAL A 198 -13.01 8.35 3.44
C VAL A 198 -11.53 8.13 3.15
N LEU A 199 -11.07 8.48 1.94
CA LEU A 199 -9.66 8.36 1.56
C LEU A 199 -8.74 9.17 2.48
N ILE A 200 -9.10 10.40 2.83
CA ILE A 200 -8.32 11.24 3.75
C ILE A 200 -8.23 10.60 5.14
N SER A 201 -9.34 10.02 5.64
CA SER A 201 -9.37 9.30 6.91
C SER A 201 -8.46 8.08 6.89
N ASP A 202 -8.51 7.27 5.84
CA ASP A 202 -7.66 6.08 5.73
C ASP A 202 -6.18 6.49 5.56
N LEU A 203 -5.88 7.48 4.72
CA LEU A 203 -4.54 8.05 4.57
C LEU A 203 -3.95 8.55 5.91
N TYR A 204 -4.77 9.14 6.78
CA TYR A 204 -4.36 9.58 8.13
C TYR A 204 -3.91 8.42 9.02
N THR A 205 -4.56 7.27 8.90
CA THR A 205 -4.20 6.09 9.71
C THR A 205 -2.92 5.39 9.23
N HIS A 206 -2.55 5.57 7.95
CA HIS A 206 -1.46 4.84 7.31
C HIS A 206 -0.20 5.68 7.06
N MET A 207 -0.32 6.81 6.36
CA MET A 207 0.85 7.51 5.82
C MET A 207 0.92 9.01 6.13
N VAL A 208 -0.22 9.68 6.31
CA VAL A 208 -0.33 11.13 6.52
C VAL A 208 -0.53 11.40 8.02
N ASN A 209 0.03 12.49 8.53
CA ASN A 209 -0.20 12.88 9.92
C ASN A 209 -1.10 14.12 10.04
N GLN A 210 -1.53 14.42 11.27
CA GLN A 210 -2.45 15.53 11.56
C GLN A 210 -1.90 16.89 11.08
N ARG A 211 -0.58 17.10 11.13
CA ARG A 211 0.04 18.35 10.69
C ARG A 211 -0.06 18.52 9.18
N ASP A 212 0.09 17.43 8.43
CA ASP A 212 0.00 17.45 6.97
C ASP A 212 -1.42 17.84 6.54
N ILE A 213 -2.45 17.24 7.16
CA ILE A 213 -3.87 17.57 6.91
C ILE A 213 -4.14 19.02 7.30
N ALA A 214 -3.70 19.45 8.48
CA ALA A 214 -3.84 20.85 8.93
C ALA A 214 -3.16 21.84 7.97
N SER A 215 -1.98 21.49 7.45
CA SER A 215 -1.24 22.31 6.49
C SER A 215 -1.96 22.40 5.15
N ALA A 216 -2.55 21.29 4.68
CA ALA A 216 -3.37 21.27 3.47
C ALA A 216 -4.60 22.19 3.60
N PHE A 217 -5.35 22.11 4.72
CA PHE A 217 -6.47 23.02 4.96
C PHE A 217 -6.03 24.48 5.10
N ASP A 218 -4.89 24.77 5.74
CA ASP A 218 -4.36 26.14 5.82
C ASP A 218 -4.07 26.72 4.44
N TRP A 219 -3.51 25.90 3.54
CA TRP A 219 -3.26 26.29 2.16
C TRP A 219 -4.57 26.51 1.38
N LEU A 220 -5.50 25.55 1.45
CA LEU A 220 -6.79 25.62 0.76
C LEU A 220 -7.63 26.82 1.20
N LEU A 221 -7.65 27.14 2.50
CA LEU A 221 -8.34 28.31 3.02
C LEU A 221 -7.73 29.63 2.52
N ARG A 222 -6.41 29.68 2.32
CA ARG A 222 -5.73 30.87 1.76
C ARG A 222 -5.94 31.00 0.25
N ASN A 223 -6.01 29.87 -0.46
CA ASN A 223 -6.25 29.84 -1.90
C ASN A 223 -7.74 29.79 -2.27
N LEU A 224 -8.64 29.90 -1.29
CA LEU A 224 -10.07 29.80 -1.51
C LEU A 224 -10.63 30.78 -2.55
N PRO A 225 -10.19 32.05 -2.65
CA PRO A 225 -10.64 32.96 -3.69
C PRO A 225 -10.34 32.48 -5.12
N ASP A 226 -9.25 31.74 -5.30
CA ASP A 226 -8.85 31.17 -6.60
C ASP A 226 -9.70 29.94 -6.92
N LEU A 227 -9.89 29.05 -5.95
CA LEU A 227 -10.79 27.88 -6.07
C LEU A 227 -12.23 28.28 -6.42
N MET A 228 -12.68 29.45 -5.96
CA MET A 228 -14.00 29.99 -6.25
C MET A 228 -14.20 30.42 -7.71
N LEU A 229 -13.12 30.62 -8.48
CA LEU A 229 -13.21 30.97 -9.89
C LEU A 229 -13.81 29.81 -10.70
N ASP A 230 -13.43 28.58 -10.36
CA ASP A 230 -13.91 27.37 -11.01
C ASP A 230 -15.14 26.81 -10.30
N THR A 231 -15.15 26.81 -8.96
CA THR A 231 -16.20 26.23 -8.14
C THR A 231 -16.78 27.27 -7.16
N PRO A 232 -17.89 27.96 -7.50
CA PRO A 232 -18.41 29.07 -6.70
C PRO A 232 -18.91 28.63 -5.31
N ASP A 233 -19.28 27.36 -5.12
CA ASP A 233 -19.66 26.78 -3.83
C ASP A 233 -18.47 26.25 -3.01
N ALA A 234 -17.22 26.47 -3.46
CA ALA A 234 -16.01 25.98 -2.79
C ALA A 234 -15.94 26.30 -1.28
N PRO A 235 -16.34 27.49 -0.76
CA PRO A 235 -16.34 27.75 0.68
C PRO A 235 -17.27 26.80 1.45
N THR A 236 -18.39 26.44 0.83
CA THR A 236 -19.39 25.54 1.42
C THR A 236 -18.87 24.11 1.45
N VAL A 237 -18.30 23.67 0.33
CA VAL A 237 -17.75 22.32 0.15
C VAL A 237 -16.52 22.12 1.03
N LEU A 238 -15.57 23.05 1.03
CA LEU A 238 -14.38 22.98 1.88
C LEU A 238 -14.75 23.01 3.38
N GLY A 239 -15.79 23.75 3.77
CA GLY A 239 -16.30 23.74 5.14
C GLY A 239 -16.87 22.39 5.57
N ASN A 240 -17.51 21.66 4.64
CA ASN A 240 -17.94 20.29 4.88
C ASN A 240 -16.74 19.34 5.06
N PHE A 241 -15.72 19.45 4.20
CA PHE A 241 -14.48 18.66 4.33
C PHE A 241 -13.80 18.91 5.67
N LEU A 242 -13.71 20.17 6.10
CA LEU A 242 -13.11 20.54 7.38
C LEU A 242 -13.92 19.96 8.56
N ALA A 243 -15.25 20.03 8.52
CA ALA A 243 -16.09 19.42 9.54
C ALA A 243 -15.96 17.89 9.56
N ARG A 244 -15.87 17.25 8.38
CA ARG A 244 -15.73 15.81 8.25
C ARG A 244 -14.38 15.33 8.78
N ALA A 245 -13.29 16.01 8.43
CA ALA A 245 -11.96 15.73 8.97
C ALA A 245 -11.89 15.85 10.51
N VAL A 246 -12.69 16.73 11.12
CA VAL A 246 -12.81 16.80 12.58
C VAL A 246 -13.67 15.67 13.14
N ALA A 247 -14.74 15.28 12.45
CA ALA A 247 -15.61 14.18 12.88
C ALA A 247 -14.94 12.80 12.76
N ASP A 248 -14.01 12.65 11.81
CA ASP A 248 -13.24 11.43 11.56
C ASP A 248 -11.94 11.39 12.39
N ASP A 249 -11.83 12.24 13.42
CA ASP A 249 -10.67 12.36 14.32
C ASP A 249 -9.32 12.64 13.61
N CYS A 250 -9.34 13.04 12.34
CA CYS A 250 -8.15 13.42 11.58
C CYS A 250 -7.60 14.79 12.03
N LEU A 251 -8.48 15.65 12.55
CA LEU A 251 -8.15 16.98 13.08
C LEU A 251 -8.84 17.23 14.44
N PRO A 252 -8.16 17.88 15.40
CA PRO A 252 -8.77 18.20 16.68
C PRO A 252 -9.77 19.36 16.52
N PRO A 253 -10.90 19.37 17.27
CA PRO A 253 -11.90 20.44 17.19
C PRO A 253 -11.35 21.85 17.44
N LYS A 254 -10.26 21.97 18.21
CA LYS A 254 -9.57 23.25 18.48
C LYS A 254 -9.04 23.93 17.20
N ILE A 255 -8.82 23.19 16.12
CA ILE A 255 -8.29 23.75 14.87
C ILE A 255 -9.23 24.79 14.25
N ILE A 256 -10.54 24.64 14.45
CA ILE A 256 -11.55 25.59 13.98
C ILE A 256 -11.31 26.97 14.56
N GLN A 257 -11.07 27.05 15.87
CA GLN A 257 -10.75 28.30 16.55
C GLN A 257 -9.42 28.89 16.04
N GLN A 258 -8.41 28.05 15.81
CA GLN A 258 -7.11 28.49 15.30
C GLN A 258 -7.22 29.10 13.90
N PHE A 259 -7.98 28.49 12.99
CA PHE A 259 -8.20 29.06 11.66
C PHE A 259 -9.00 30.35 11.71
N LYS A 260 -10.00 30.44 12.59
CA LYS A 260 -10.80 31.65 12.81
C LYS A 260 -9.95 32.84 13.27
N GLU A 261 -8.96 32.59 14.14
CA GLU A 261 -8.04 33.63 14.64
C GLU A 261 -6.96 34.01 13.62
N LYS A 262 -6.51 33.05 12.81
CA LYS A 262 -5.36 33.22 11.89
C LYS A 262 -5.75 33.83 10.55
N ILE A 263 -6.91 33.48 9.99
CA ILE A 263 -7.28 33.83 8.60
C ILE A 263 -8.34 34.93 8.64
N GLN A 264 -8.09 36.09 8.05
CA GLN A 264 -9.03 37.23 8.08
C GLN A 264 -9.83 37.41 6.79
N GLU A 265 -9.65 36.51 5.82
CA GLU A 265 -10.34 36.54 4.53
C GLU A 265 -11.81 36.12 4.68
N GLU A 266 -12.72 36.80 3.98
CA GLU A 266 -14.17 36.69 4.17
C GLU A 266 -14.72 35.31 3.78
N HIS A 267 -14.28 34.77 2.64
CA HIS A 267 -14.72 33.48 2.15
C HIS A 267 -14.21 32.34 3.05
N ALA A 268 -12.96 32.44 3.52
CA ALA A 268 -12.36 31.49 4.44
C ALA A 268 -13.05 31.52 5.81
N GLN A 269 -13.45 32.71 6.31
CA GLN A 269 -14.27 32.83 7.51
C GLN A 269 -15.64 32.17 7.34
N THR A 270 -16.26 32.31 6.16
CA THR A 270 -17.53 31.63 5.84
C THR A 270 -17.36 30.11 5.87
N CYS A 271 -16.27 29.59 5.29
CA CYS A 271 -15.91 28.16 5.32
C CYS A 271 -15.74 27.64 6.77
N VAL A 272 -14.93 28.33 7.57
CA VAL A 272 -14.67 27.94 8.98
C VAL A 272 -15.95 28.02 9.82
N HIS A 273 -16.78 29.05 9.62
CA HIS A 273 -18.05 29.18 10.32
C HIS A 273 -19.04 28.08 9.94
N ARG A 274 -19.06 27.65 8.67
CA ARG A 274 -19.85 26.49 8.25
C ARG A 274 -19.42 25.23 8.97
N ALA A 275 -18.11 24.97 9.04
CA ALA A 275 -17.58 23.81 9.77
C ALA A 275 -17.95 23.84 11.26
N GLU A 276 -17.77 25.00 11.91
CA GLU A 276 -18.17 25.25 13.30
C GLU A 276 -19.66 24.97 13.52
N THR A 277 -20.52 25.44 12.61
CA THR A 277 -21.97 25.23 12.70
C THR A 277 -22.30 23.73 12.60
N LEU A 278 -21.74 23.01 11.63
CA LEU A 278 -21.98 21.58 11.47
C LEU A 278 -21.57 20.76 12.71
N LEU A 279 -20.43 21.11 13.32
CA LEU A 279 -19.92 20.44 14.51
C LEU A 279 -20.70 20.76 15.79
N THR A 280 -21.27 21.96 15.89
CA THR A 280 -22.03 22.42 17.07
C THR A 280 -23.52 22.11 17.02
N MET A 281 -24.06 21.77 15.85
CA MET A 281 -25.45 21.35 15.70
C MET A 281 -25.79 20.13 16.57
N LYS A 282 -27.04 20.07 17.05
CA LYS A 282 -27.52 18.89 17.78
C LYS A 282 -27.45 17.65 16.88
N HIS A 283 -26.86 16.58 17.40
CA HIS A 283 -26.53 15.36 16.63
C HIS A 283 -25.59 15.62 15.44
N GLY A 284 -24.76 16.68 15.50
CA GLY A 284 -23.87 17.11 14.42
C GLY A 284 -22.99 15.98 13.88
N LEU A 285 -22.31 15.23 14.76
CA LEU A 285 -21.43 14.12 14.36
C LEU A 285 -22.17 13.04 13.55
N VAL A 286 -23.37 12.62 13.99
CA VAL A 286 -24.18 11.62 13.26
C VAL A 286 -24.71 12.18 11.94
N ARG A 287 -24.92 13.49 11.86
CA ARG A 287 -25.39 14.14 10.62
C ARG A 287 -24.27 14.33 9.61
N LEU A 288 -23.02 14.37 10.05
CA LEU A 288 -21.86 14.50 9.17
C LEU A 288 -21.65 13.26 8.29
N ASP A 289 -22.17 12.10 8.68
CA ASP A 289 -22.18 10.89 7.84
C ASP A 289 -22.94 11.07 6.51
N ASN A 290 -23.84 12.06 6.41
CA ASN A 290 -24.57 12.36 5.17
C ASN A 290 -24.32 13.78 4.68
N VAL A 291 -23.21 14.43 5.08
CA VAL A 291 -22.92 15.82 4.70
C VAL A 291 -22.78 15.99 3.18
N TRP A 292 -22.35 14.92 2.49
CA TRP A 292 -22.22 14.84 1.04
C TRP A 292 -23.47 14.31 0.33
N GLY A 293 -24.53 14.03 1.08
CA GLY A 293 -25.75 13.44 0.53
C GLY A 293 -25.78 11.92 0.64
N ILE A 294 -26.87 11.36 0.10
CA ILE A 294 -27.29 9.97 0.29
C ILE A 294 -27.09 9.11 -0.97
N GLY A 295 -26.58 9.69 -2.05
CA GLY A 295 -26.39 9.02 -3.34
C GLY A 295 -25.07 8.26 -3.48
N GLY A 296 -24.89 7.70 -4.67
CA GLY A 296 -23.66 7.03 -5.12
C GLY A 296 -23.85 5.55 -5.43
N GLY A 297 -23.19 5.07 -6.48
CA GLY A 297 -23.26 3.66 -6.92
C GLY A 297 -22.68 2.66 -5.91
N LEU A 298 -21.83 3.12 -5.00
CA LEU A 298 -21.25 2.30 -3.92
C LEU A 298 -22.20 2.09 -2.74
N ARG A 299 -23.36 2.76 -2.71
CA ARG A 299 -24.35 2.57 -1.63
C ARG A 299 -25.04 1.20 -1.77
N PRO A 300 -25.35 0.51 -0.66
CA PRO A 300 -26.05 -0.77 -0.72
C PRO A 300 -27.40 -0.66 -1.44
N VAL A 301 -27.74 -1.62 -2.31
CA VAL A 301 -28.99 -1.61 -3.10
C VAL A 301 -30.24 -1.42 -2.22
N LYS A 302 -30.30 -2.10 -1.07
CA LYS A 302 -31.42 -1.95 -0.11
C LYS A 302 -31.57 -0.52 0.42
N TYR A 303 -30.46 0.20 0.56
CA TYR A 303 -30.47 1.59 0.98
C TYR A 303 -31.04 2.48 -0.14
N LEU A 304 -30.62 2.27 -1.39
CA LEU A 304 -31.13 3.00 -2.56
C LEU A 304 -32.63 2.80 -2.76
N VAL A 305 -33.12 1.55 -2.68
CA VAL A 305 -34.55 1.24 -2.74
C VAL A 305 -35.32 2.00 -1.65
N ARG A 306 -34.80 2.03 -0.43
CA ARG A 306 -35.41 2.79 0.67
C ARG A 306 -35.48 4.28 0.37
N GLN A 307 -34.45 4.87 -0.24
CA GLN A 307 -34.48 6.28 -0.61
C GLN A 307 -35.49 6.56 -1.73
N MET A 308 -35.61 5.68 -2.73
CA MET A 308 -36.64 5.79 -3.77
C MET A 308 -38.06 5.74 -3.19
N VAL A 309 -38.32 4.84 -2.24
CA VAL A 309 -39.61 4.76 -1.54
C VAL A 309 -39.89 6.02 -0.72
N LEU A 310 -38.87 6.61 -0.07
CA LEU A 310 -39.03 7.86 0.68
C LEU A 310 -39.36 9.03 -0.25
N LEU A 311 -38.65 9.16 -1.38
CA LEU A 311 -38.92 10.14 -2.43
C LEU A 311 -40.36 10.03 -2.94
N LEU A 312 -40.84 8.83 -3.26
CA LEU A 312 -42.21 8.62 -3.74
C LEU A 312 -43.26 9.01 -2.69
N LYS A 313 -43.03 8.66 -1.42
CA LYS A 313 -43.91 9.06 -0.31
C LYS A 313 -43.95 10.57 -0.09
N GLU A 314 -42.80 11.22 -0.21
CA GLU A 314 -42.71 12.68 -0.14
C GLU A 314 -43.48 13.32 -1.29
N TYR A 315 -43.30 12.83 -2.52
CA TYR A 315 -44.03 13.29 -3.69
C TYR A 315 -45.55 13.13 -3.54
N LEU A 316 -46.03 11.99 -3.04
CA LEU A 316 -47.47 11.79 -2.79
C LEU A 316 -48.04 12.78 -1.77
N SER A 317 -47.20 13.29 -0.86
CA SER A 317 -47.60 14.24 0.17
C SER A 317 -47.50 15.69 -0.30
N SER A 318 -46.47 16.04 -1.09
CA SER A 318 -46.18 17.40 -1.53
C SER A 318 -46.79 17.75 -2.89
N GLY A 319 -46.90 16.78 -3.80
CA GLY A 319 -47.21 16.98 -5.22
C GLY A 319 -46.10 17.66 -6.01
N ASP A 320 -44.92 17.85 -5.43
CA ASP A 320 -43.80 18.57 -6.04
C ASP A 320 -42.95 17.67 -6.94
N VAL A 321 -43.19 17.75 -8.24
CA VAL A 321 -42.43 16.99 -9.25
C VAL A 321 -40.98 17.46 -9.35
N GLN A 322 -40.70 18.75 -9.11
CA GLN A 322 -39.34 19.28 -9.24
C GLN A 322 -38.46 18.76 -8.12
N GLU A 323 -38.98 18.76 -6.89
CA GLU A 323 -38.28 18.18 -5.73
C GLU A 323 -38.05 16.67 -5.92
N ALA A 324 -39.07 15.92 -6.32
CA ALA A 324 -38.93 14.49 -6.59
C ALA A 324 -37.87 14.20 -7.67
N THR A 325 -37.83 15.03 -8.72
CA THR A 325 -36.81 14.90 -9.78
C THR A 325 -35.41 15.21 -9.24
N ARG A 326 -35.27 16.24 -8.38
CA ARG A 326 -33.99 16.58 -7.75
C ARG A 326 -33.49 15.43 -6.88
N CYS A 327 -34.33 14.90 -5.99
CA CYS A 327 -33.96 13.77 -5.14
C CYS A 327 -33.51 12.55 -5.95
N LEU A 328 -34.17 12.27 -7.10
CA LEU A 328 -33.77 11.16 -7.96
C LEU A 328 -32.37 11.37 -8.55
N VAL A 329 -32.07 12.59 -9.03
CA VAL A 329 -30.76 12.94 -9.58
C VAL A 329 -29.67 12.87 -8.51
N GLU A 330 -29.97 13.31 -7.29
CA GLU A 330 -29.06 13.25 -6.14
C GLU A 330 -28.70 11.82 -5.69
N LEU A 331 -29.47 10.80 -6.09
CA LEU A 331 -29.09 9.40 -5.84
C LEU A 331 -27.94 8.92 -6.72
N GLU A 332 -27.67 9.60 -7.85
CA GLU A 332 -26.57 9.33 -8.78
C GLU A 332 -26.55 7.89 -9.36
N VAL A 333 -27.72 7.28 -9.54
CA VAL A 333 -27.85 5.88 -10.03
C VAL A 333 -28.76 5.78 -11.27
N PRO A 334 -28.36 6.37 -12.42
CA PRO A 334 -29.22 6.45 -13.61
C PRO A 334 -29.64 5.08 -14.15
N HIS A 335 -28.78 4.06 -14.05
CA HIS A 335 -29.08 2.71 -14.49
C HIS A 335 -30.03 1.95 -13.55
N PHE A 336 -30.24 2.46 -12.33
CA PHE A 336 -31.14 1.90 -11.33
C PHE A 336 -32.51 2.60 -11.31
N HIS A 337 -32.77 3.58 -12.19
CA HIS A 337 -34.06 4.28 -12.25
C HIS A 337 -35.26 3.37 -12.59
N HIS A 338 -35.03 2.17 -13.12
CA HIS A 338 -36.10 1.19 -13.33
C HIS A 338 -36.75 0.74 -12.01
N GLU A 339 -36.01 0.77 -10.90
CA GLU A 339 -36.54 0.44 -9.58
C GLU A 339 -37.56 1.49 -9.10
N LEU A 340 -37.32 2.77 -9.38
CA LEU A 340 -38.29 3.83 -9.08
C LEU A 340 -39.62 3.59 -9.80
N VAL A 341 -39.57 3.13 -11.06
CA VAL A 341 -40.77 2.80 -11.85
C VAL A 341 -41.47 1.56 -11.30
N TYR A 342 -40.72 0.61 -10.74
CA TYR A 342 -41.28 -0.59 -10.12
C TYR A 342 -41.99 -0.29 -8.79
N GLU A 343 -41.42 0.62 -7.97
CA GLU A 343 -41.95 1.01 -6.66
C GLU A 343 -43.09 2.04 -6.72
N ALA A 344 -43.25 2.77 -7.83
CA ALA A 344 -44.28 3.81 -8.02
C ALA A 344 -45.68 3.26 -8.31
#